data_AF-A0A9X4QRD1-F1
#
_entry.id   AF-A0A9X4QRD1-F1
#
_cell.length_a   1.000
_cell.length_b   1.000
_cell.length_c   1.000
_cell.angle_alpha   90.00
_cell.angle_beta   90.00
_cell.angle_gamma   90.00
#
_symmetry.space_group_name_H-M   'P 1'
#
loop_
_entity.id
_entity.type
_entity.pdbx_description
1 polymer ?
#
loop_
_entity_poly.entity_id
_entity_poly.type
_entity_poly.pdbx_seq_one_letter_code
_entity_poly.pdbx_strand_id
1 'polypeptide(L)'
;MQLVNKNVASLIDKPKVTRKELDVWDTDEVNAFLELAKTTRYYIAYHLAVMTGMRQGEILGLRWLDVDFERRKLFIRQTLSHDGKTFNVGAKTASSVRSVTLDELTVKRLQEHQRKQENEKRLAQGVFIDKGLVISTSTGNQLNPRDLKKIFDRIINDGGLRKITFHDLRHTHASLLLKQNIHPKIVSERLGHSSIQMTLDTSHI
;
A
#
# COMPACT_ATOMS: atom_id res chain seq x y z
N MET A 1 47.46 9.99 31.08
CA MET A 1 46.41 10.06 30.03
C MET A 1 46.74 9.10 28.90
N GLN A 2 46.26 7.86 28.93
CA GLN A 2 46.33 6.96 27.77
C GLN A 2 44.93 6.83 27.17
N LEU A 3 44.78 7.32 25.94
CA LEU A 3 43.57 7.21 25.13
C LEU A 3 43.39 5.77 24.64
N VAL A 4 42.21 5.20 24.87
CA VAL A 4 41.78 3.93 24.30
C VAL A 4 41.27 4.18 22.88
N ASN A 5 42.06 3.81 21.86
CA ASN A 5 41.68 3.91 20.44
C ASN A 5 41.23 2.56 19.87
N LYS A 6 40.35 1.85 20.59
CA LYS A 6 39.71 0.63 20.09
C LYS A 6 38.21 0.69 20.38
N ASN A 7 37.43 0.67 19.30
CA ASN A 7 35.99 0.51 19.35
C ASN A 7 35.65 -0.87 19.93
N VAL A 8 35.24 -0.92 21.20
CA VAL A 8 34.89 -2.16 21.93
C VAL A 8 33.69 -2.88 21.30
N ALA A 9 32.89 -2.20 20.47
CA ALA A 9 31.74 -2.80 19.78
C ALA A 9 32.13 -3.72 18.61
N SER A 10 33.40 -3.76 18.18
CA SER A 10 33.87 -4.71 17.14
C SER A 10 34.16 -6.11 17.68
N LEU A 11 34.10 -6.32 19.00
CA LEU A 11 34.34 -7.60 19.67
C LEU A 11 33.06 -8.39 19.96
N ILE A 12 31.91 -7.86 19.53
CA ILE A 12 30.61 -8.48 19.75
C ILE A 12 30.17 -9.08 18.43
N ASP A 13 30.03 -10.40 18.38
CA ASP A 13 29.34 -11.06 17.27
C ASP A 13 27.97 -10.41 17.12
N LYS A 14 27.65 -9.96 15.90
CA LYS A 14 26.32 -9.43 15.59
C LYS A 14 25.29 -10.46 16.09
N PRO A 15 24.32 -10.07 16.94
CA PRO A 15 23.28 -11.00 17.36
C PRO A 15 22.67 -11.61 16.09
N LYS A 16 22.58 -12.95 16.05
CA LYS A 16 21.92 -13.66 14.95
C LYS A 16 20.55 -13.00 14.77
N VAL A 17 20.38 -12.29 13.67
CA VAL A 17 19.07 -11.80 13.26
C VAL A 17 18.29 -13.06 12.90
N THR A 18 17.50 -13.56 13.85
CA THR A 18 16.45 -14.52 13.57
C THR A 18 15.54 -13.83 12.56
N ARG A 19 15.66 -14.21 11.29
CA ARG A 19 14.75 -13.76 10.24
C ARG A 19 13.34 -14.15 10.69
N LYS A 20 12.52 -13.18 11.04
CA LYS A 20 11.07 -13.41 11.13
C LYS A 20 10.63 -13.82 9.73
N GLU A 21 10.09 -15.03 9.58
CA GLU A 21 9.30 -15.35 8.41
C GLU A 21 8.25 -14.25 8.26
N LEU A 22 8.22 -13.60 7.10
CA LEU A 22 7.24 -12.54 6.84
C LEU A 22 5.86 -13.19 6.76
N ASP A 23 4.94 -12.73 7.61
CA ASP A 23 3.55 -13.16 7.55
C ASP A 23 2.88 -12.55 6.31
N VAL A 24 2.97 -13.26 5.18
CA VAL A 24 2.34 -12.88 3.89
C VAL A 24 1.17 -13.80 3.59
N TRP A 25 0.07 -13.22 3.15
CA TRP A 25 -1.11 -14.00 2.73
C TRP A 25 -0.85 -14.76 1.43
N ASP A 26 -1.53 -15.90 1.29
CA ASP A 26 -1.67 -16.56 0.00
C ASP A 26 -2.88 -16.00 -0.80
N THR A 27 -3.13 -16.60 -1.97
CA THR A 27 -4.21 -16.16 -2.87
C THR A 27 -5.59 -16.34 -2.23
N ASP A 28 -5.79 -17.40 -1.45
CA ASP A 28 -7.10 -17.73 -0.87
C ASP A 28 -7.43 -16.77 0.28
N GLU A 29 -6.46 -16.49 1.15
CA GLU A 29 -6.61 -15.48 2.21
C GLU A 29 -6.81 -14.08 1.63
N VAL A 30 -6.10 -13.72 0.55
CA VAL A 30 -6.31 -12.46 -0.18
C VAL A 30 -7.74 -12.36 -0.71
N ASN A 31 -8.24 -13.41 -1.35
CA ASN A 31 -9.59 -13.43 -1.89
C ASN A 31 -10.63 -13.32 -0.78
N ALA A 32 -10.49 -14.12 0.29
CA ALA A 32 -11.38 -14.07 1.45
C ALA A 32 -11.40 -12.68 2.09
N PHE A 33 -10.24 -12.05 2.27
CA PHE A 33 -10.13 -10.69 2.78
C PHE A 33 -10.82 -9.68 1.87
N LEU A 34 -10.57 -9.72 0.55
CA LEU A 34 -11.17 -8.78 -0.40
C LEU A 34 -12.69 -8.94 -0.48
N GLU A 35 -13.22 -10.15 -0.35
CA GLU A 35 -14.66 -10.39 -0.26
C GLU A 35 -15.27 -9.74 0.99
N LEU A 36 -14.67 -9.95 2.17
CA LEU A 36 -15.13 -9.31 3.41
C LEU A 36 -15.02 -7.78 3.33
N ALA A 37 -13.94 -7.27 2.74
CA ALA A 37 -13.67 -5.84 2.61
C ALA A 37 -14.68 -5.09 1.73
N LYS A 38 -15.39 -5.76 0.82
CA LYS A 38 -16.45 -5.17 -0.04
C LYS A 38 -17.58 -4.52 0.76
N THR A 39 -17.80 -4.97 2.00
CA THR A 39 -18.79 -4.39 2.92
C THR A 39 -18.39 -3.00 3.41
N THR A 40 -17.12 -2.63 3.26
CA THR A 40 -16.58 -1.34 3.73
C THR A 40 -16.50 -0.33 2.60
N ARG A 41 -16.59 0.97 2.93
CA ARG A 41 -16.35 2.03 1.95
C ARG A 41 -14.90 2.07 1.44
N TYR A 42 -13.98 1.44 2.17
CA TYR A 42 -12.54 1.48 1.89
C TYR A 42 -12.03 0.24 1.15
N TYR A 43 -12.93 -0.62 0.63
CA TYR A 43 -12.60 -1.75 -0.23
C TYR A 43 -11.51 -1.41 -1.26
N ILE A 44 -11.67 -0.28 -1.96
CA ILE A 44 -10.74 0.10 -3.03
C ILE A 44 -9.31 0.38 -2.50
N ALA A 45 -9.14 0.83 -1.25
CA ALA A 45 -7.83 1.04 -0.66
C ALA A 45 -7.11 -0.30 -0.43
N TYR A 46 -7.86 -1.30 0.01
CA TYR A 46 -7.38 -2.66 0.23
C TYR A 46 -7.07 -3.37 -1.10
N HIS A 47 -7.98 -3.24 -2.07
CA HIS A 47 -7.78 -3.74 -3.43
C HIS A 47 -6.50 -3.18 -4.06
N LEU A 48 -6.30 -1.87 -3.98
CA LEU A 48 -5.06 -1.24 -4.46
C LEU A 48 -3.84 -1.78 -3.72
N ALA A 49 -3.86 -1.87 -2.39
CA ALA A 49 -2.72 -2.37 -1.63
C ALA A 49 -2.27 -3.77 -2.08
N VAL A 50 -3.25 -4.68 -2.25
CA VAL A 50 -3.01 -6.07 -2.67
C VAL A 50 -2.57 -6.18 -4.13
N MET A 51 -3.17 -5.43 -5.05
CA MET A 51 -2.92 -5.58 -6.50
C MET A 51 -1.72 -4.79 -7.01
N THR A 52 -1.25 -3.81 -6.23
CA THR A 52 -0.20 -2.89 -6.66
C THR A 52 1.01 -2.85 -5.74
N GLY A 53 0.89 -3.30 -4.49
CA GLY A 53 1.93 -3.14 -3.48
C GLY A 53 2.23 -1.68 -3.12
N MET A 54 1.32 -0.75 -3.40
CA MET A 54 1.45 0.66 -2.99
C MET A 54 1.51 0.79 -1.46
N ARG A 55 2.30 1.75 -0.98
CA ARG A 55 2.40 2.06 0.45
C ARG A 55 1.10 2.73 0.91
N GLN A 56 0.75 2.56 2.19
CA GLN A 56 -0.48 3.14 2.76
C GLN A 56 -0.61 4.66 2.49
N GLY A 57 0.46 5.42 2.70
CA GLY A 57 0.47 6.86 2.43
C GLY A 57 0.32 7.21 0.95
N GLU A 58 0.82 6.37 0.03
CA GLU A 58 0.65 6.55 -1.42
C GLU A 58 -0.81 6.32 -1.82
N ILE A 59 -1.46 5.28 -1.25
CA ILE A 59 -2.87 4.98 -1.49
C ILE A 59 -3.77 6.09 -0.95
N LEU A 60 -3.54 6.52 0.29
CA LEU A 60 -4.31 7.58 0.94
C LEU A 60 -4.03 8.97 0.35
N GLY A 61 -2.89 9.14 -0.32
CA GLY A 61 -2.54 10.33 -1.06
C GLY A 61 -3.03 10.34 -2.50
N LEU A 62 -3.53 9.23 -3.04
CA LEU A 62 -3.87 9.11 -4.46
C LEU A 62 -5.05 10.02 -4.83
N ARG A 63 -4.91 10.76 -5.93
CA ARG A 63 -5.96 11.63 -6.49
C ARG A 63 -6.47 11.08 -7.81
N TRP A 64 -7.71 11.40 -8.17
CA TRP A 64 -8.29 11.01 -9.46
C TRP A 64 -7.50 11.54 -10.66
N LEU A 65 -6.93 12.74 -10.56
CA LEU A 65 -6.07 13.31 -11.61
C LEU A 65 -4.76 12.54 -11.84
N ASP A 66 -4.40 11.67 -10.90
CA ASP A 66 -3.22 10.81 -10.96
C ASP A 66 -3.58 9.38 -11.45
N VAL A 67 -4.83 9.14 -11.86
CA VAL A 67 -5.32 7.88 -12.45
C VAL A 67 -5.49 8.06 -13.96
N ASP A 68 -4.73 7.30 -14.74
CA ASP A 68 -4.83 7.25 -16.20
C ASP A 68 -5.49 5.94 -16.60
N PHE A 69 -6.79 6.00 -16.87
CA PHE A 69 -7.59 4.83 -17.24
C PHE A 69 -7.26 4.32 -18.65
N GLU A 70 -6.88 5.20 -19.58
CA GLU A 70 -6.55 4.84 -20.96
C GLU A 70 -5.26 4.02 -21.00
N ARG A 71 -4.23 4.48 -20.29
CA ARG A 71 -2.93 3.79 -20.20
C ARG A 71 -2.87 2.76 -19.08
N ARG A 72 -3.93 2.64 -18.28
CA ARG A 72 -4.03 1.76 -17.10
C ARG A 72 -2.86 1.97 -16.13
N LYS A 73 -2.62 3.23 -15.75
CA LYS A 73 -1.51 3.62 -14.86
C LYS A 73 -1.97 4.50 -13.70
N LEU A 74 -1.35 4.31 -12.55
CA LEU A 74 -1.39 5.25 -11.42
C LEU A 74 -0.08 6.00 -11.34
N PHE A 75 -0.12 7.30 -11.08
CA PHE A 75 1.05 8.13 -10.85
C PHE A 75 1.16 8.50 -9.37
N ILE A 76 2.25 8.09 -8.73
CA ILE A 76 2.45 8.41 -7.31
C ILE A 76 3.13 9.77 -7.23
N ARG A 77 2.31 10.82 -7.07
CA ARG A 77 2.76 12.22 -7.04
C ARG A 77 2.71 12.87 -5.66
N GLN A 78 1.97 12.30 -4.73
CA GLN A 78 1.93 12.73 -3.35
C GLN A 78 1.71 11.55 -2.40
N THR A 79 2.09 11.72 -1.14
CA THR A 79 1.80 10.74 -0.08
C THR A 79 1.19 11.44 1.13
N LEU A 80 0.21 10.81 1.77
CA LEU A 80 -0.31 11.27 3.06
C LEU A 80 0.63 10.82 4.18
N SER A 81 1.02 11.74 5.05
CA SER A 81 1.84 11.46 6.24
C SER A 81 1.13 10.50 7.21
N HIS A 82 1.90 9.83 8.06
CA HIS A 82 1.38 8.84 9.01
C HIS A 82 0.38 9.42 10.01
N ASP A 83 0.50 10.70 10.35
CA ASP A 83 -0.45 11.40 11.21
C ASP A 83 -1.78 11.77 10.51
N GLY A 84 -1.87 11.57 9.19
CA GLY A 84 -3.04 11.87 8.37
C GLY A 84 -3.25 13.36 8.08
N LYS A 85 -2.27 14.23 8.37
CA LYS A 85 -2.45 15.69 8.31
C LYS A 85 -1.81 16.34 7.09
N THR A 86 -0.70 15.80 6.61
CA THR A 86 0.16 16.47 5.62
C THR A 86 0.24 15.67 4.33
N PHE A 87 -0.02 16.31 3.20
CA PHE A 87 0.30 15.77 1.89
C PHE A 87 1.72 16.18 1.51
N ASN A 88 2.61 15.19 1.42
CA ASN A 88 3.96 15.40 0.93
C ASN A 88 3.94 15.29 -0.60
N VAL A 89 4.08 16.43 -1.28
CA VAL A 89 4.08 16.51 -2.74
C VAL A 89 5.48 16.26 -3.28
N GLY A 90 5.54 15.43 -4.31
CA GLY A 90 6.78 14.99 -4.92
C GLY A 90 7.53 14.00 -4.03
N ALA A 91 8.42 13.24 -4.67
CA ALA A 91 9.68 12.98 -4.01
C ALA A 91 10.74 13.89 -4.64
N LYS A 92 11.82 14.10 -3.90
CA LYS A 92 12.76 15.21 -4.08
C LYS A 92 13.52 15.24 -5.43
N THR A 93 13.14 14.43 -6.43
CA THR A 93 13.79 14.29 -7.75
C THR A 93 12.82 13.80 -8.84
N ALA A 94 13.10 14.09 -10.12
CA ALA A 94 12.34 13.59 -11.28
C ALA A 94 12.30 12.04 -11.37
N SER A 95 13.28 11.34 -10.77
CA SER A 95 13.33 9.88 -10.65
C SER A 95 12.29 9.28 -9.69
N SER A 96 11.52 10.11 -8.99
CA SER A 96 10.67 9.68 -7.88
C SER A 96 9.17 9.66 -8.16
N VAL A 97 8.75 10.22 -9.31
CA VAL A 97 7.39 10.04 -9.81
C VAL A 97 7.34 8.67 -10.49
N ARG A 98 7.07 7.63 -9.70
CA ARG A 98 6.90 6.27 -10.21
C ARG A 98 5.47 6.07 -10.70
N SER A 99 5.32 5.35 -11.81
CA SER A 99 4.02 4.87 -12.27
C SER A 99 3.82 3.40 -11.90
N VAL A 100 2.59 3.01 -11.59
CA VAL A 100 2.20 1.62 -11.35
C VAL A 100 1.22 1.21 -12.44
N THR A 101 1.49 0.10 -13.12
CA THR A 101 0.54 -0.48 -14.09
C THR A 101 -0.57 -1.24 -13.40
N LEU A 102 -1.80 -1.09 -13.93
CA LEU A 102 -3.02 -1.71 -13.44
C LEU A 102 -3.47 -2.81 -14.39
N ASP A 103 -3.97 -3.90 -13.82
CA ASP A 103 -4.74 -4.90 -14.54
C ASP A 103 -6.18 -4.41 -14.81
N GLU A 104 -6.88 -5.12 -15.68
CA GLU A 104 -8.24 -4.74 -16.12
C GLU A 104 -9.27 -4.78 -15.00
N LEU A 105 -9.14 -5.72 -14.06
CA LEU A 105 -10.03 -5.80 -12.91
C LEU A 105 -9.82 -4.59 -11.99
N THR A 106 -8.58 -4.21 -11.71
CA THR A 106 -8.27 -3.00 -10.94
C THR A 106 -8.83 -1.74 -11.57
N VAL A 107 -8.72 -1.60 -12.89
CA VAL A 107 -9.32 -0.48 -13.63
C VAL A 107 -10.84 -0.46 -13.44
N LYS A 108 -11.50 -1.60 -13.62
CA LYS A 108 -12.95 -1.72 -13.43
C LYS A 108 -13.38 -1.35 -12.01
N ARG A 109 -12.66 -1.84 -10.98
CA ARG A 109 -12.95 -1.50 -9.57
C ARG A 109 -12.77 -0.02 -9.26
N LEU A 110 -11.74 0.62 -9.84
CA LEU A 110 -11.55 2.06 -9.70
C LEU A 110 -12.69 2.85 -10.34
N GLN A 111 -13.15 2.47 -11.53
CA GLN A 111 -14.30 3.13 -12.19
C GLN A 111 -15.60 2.96 -11.41
N GLU A 112 -15.87 1.76 -10.88
CA GLU A 112 -17.00 1.50 -9.98
C GLU A 112 -16.95 2.40 -8.74
N HIS A 113 -15.76 2.53 -8.14
CA HIS A 113 -15.53 3.38 -6.98
C HIS A 113 -15.71 4.87 -7.30
N GLN A 114 -15.21 5.34 -8.45
CA GLN A 114 -15.37 6.72 -8.91
C GLN A 114 -16.85 7.09 -9.02
N ARG A 115 -17.64 6.26 -9.71
CA ARG A 115 -19.10 6.47 -9.86
C ARG A 115 -19.81 6.50 -8.51
N LYS A 116 -19.43 5.62 -7.58
CA LYS A 116 -19.99 5.61 -6.22
C LYS A 116 -19.71 6.92 -5.48
N GLN A 117 -18.46 7.39 -5.52
CA GLN A 117 -18.05 8.62 -4.85
C GLN A 117 -18.71 9.87 -5.47
N GLU A 118 -18.86 9.91 -6.79
CA GLU A 118 -19.61 10.98 -7.49
C GLU A 118 -21.07 11.03 -7.05
N ASN A 119 -21.71 9.87 -6.90
CA ASN A 119 -23.08 9.80 -6.39
C ASN A 119 -23.15 10.25 -4.91
N GLU A 120 -22.22 9.83 -4.05
CA GLU A 120 -22.12 10.30 -2.66
C GLU A 120 -21.97 11.83 -2.61
N LYS A 121 -21.09 12.41 -3.44
CA LYS A 121 -20.87 13.85 -3.55
C LYS A 121 -22.15 14.59 -3.96
N ARG A 122 -22.89 14.07 -4.95
CA ARG A 122 -24.16 14.64 -5.41
C ARG A 122 -25.23 14.62 -4.31
N LEU A 123 -25.30 13.55 -3.53
CA LEU A 123 -26.28 13.38 -2.44
C LEU A 123 -25.93 14.19 -1.18
N ALA A 124 -24.66 14.56 -0.98
CA ALA A 124 -24.19 15.25 0.22
C ALA A 124 -24.55 16.74 0.30
N GLN A 125 -25.25 17.31 -0.70
CA GLN A 125 -25.84 18.67 -0.69
C GLN A 125 -24.90 19.78 -0.15
N GLY A 126 -23.60 19.72 -0.46
CA GLY A 126 -22.62 20.75 -0.05
C GLY A 126 -21.80 20.45 1.21
N VAL A 127 -22.06 19.34 1.91
CA VAL A 127 -21.21 18.88 3.04
C VAL A 127 -19.92 18.22 2.55
N PHE A 128 -19.89 17.74 1.30
CA PHE A 128 -18.75 17.06 0.72
C PHE A 128 -17.67 18.06 0.26
N ILE A 129 -16.49 17.98 0.86
CA ILE A 129 -15.32 18.77 0.49
C ILE A 129 -14.51 17.98 -0.55
N ASP A 130 -14.63 18.35 -1.81
CA ASP A 130 -13.93 17.66 -2.89
C ASP A 130 -12.44 18.03 -2.93
N LYS A 131 -11.60 17.14 -2.40
CA LYS A 131 -10.13 17.22 -2.47
C LYS A 131 -9.55 16.42 -3.63
N GLY A 132 -10.38 15.86 -4.51
CA GLY A 132 -9.98 15.00 -5.63
C GLY A 132 -9.36 13.67 -5.22
N LEU A 133 -9.52 13.25 -3.96
CA LEU A 133 -8.92 12.02 -3.42
C LEU A 133 -9.69 10.78 -3.88
N VAL A 134 -8.96 9.75 -4.29
CA VAL A 134 -9.54 8.42 -4.56
C VAL A 134 -10.06 7.81 -3.26
N ILE A 135 -9.30 7.92 -2.17
CA ILE A 135 -9.70 7.44 -0.85
C ILE A 135 -10.07 8.64 0.03
N SER A 136 -11.37 8.80 0.31
CA SER A 136 -11.87 9.87 1.18
C SER A 136 -12.87 9.34 2.21
N THR A 137 -13.06 10.13 3.27
CA THR A 137 -14.22 9.98 4.15
C THR A 137 -15.52 10.26 3.38
N SER A 138 -16.67 10.01 4.01
CA SER A 138 -17.99 10.37 3.46
C SER A 138 -18.18 11.87 3.25
N THR A 139 -17.34 12.71 3.88
CA THR A 139 -17.34 14.18 3.72
C THR A 139 -16.25 14.67 2.77
N GLY A 140 -15.57 13.78 2.04
CA GLY A 140 -14.52 14.14 1.07
C GLY A 140 -13.16 14.48 1.69
N ASN A 141 -13.04 14.42 3.01
CA ASN A 141 -11.76 14.64 3.70
C ASN A 141 -10.81 13.45 3.56
N GLN A 142 -9.52 13.67 3.84
CA GLN A 142 -8.56 12.59 3.89
C GLN A 142 -8.87 11.62 5.04
N LEU A 143 -8.71 10.33 4.77
CA LEU A 143 -8.84 9.29 5.78
C LEU A 143 -7.58 9.21 6.64
N ASN A 144 -7.74 9.18 7.97
CA ASN A 144 -6.61 8.94 8.85
C ASN A 144 -6.05 7.52 8.62
N PRO A 145 -4.73 7.35 8.42
CA PRO A 145 -4.12 6.04 8.26
C PRO A 145 -4.45 5.04 9.37
N ARG A 146 -4.62 5.53 10.61
CA ARG A 146 -5.01 4.71 11.77
C ARG A 146 -6.43 4.16 11.64
N ASP A 147 -7.36 4.93 11.08
CA ASP A 147 -8.75 4.48 10.93
C ASP A 147 -8.88 3.42 9.84
N LEU A 148 -8.14 3.58 8.73
CA LEU A 148 -8.03 2.51 7.72
C LEU A 148 -7.46 1.23 8.35
N LYS A 149 -6.44 1.35 9.20
CA LYS A 149 -5.84 0.20 9.89
C LYS A 149 -6.80 -0.45 10.89
N LYS A 150 -7.56 0.33 11.66
CA LYS A 150 -8.56 -0.24 12.59
C LYS A 150 -9.61 -1.07 11.87
N ILE A 151 -10.08 -0.59 10.71
CA ILE A 151 -11.05 -1.33 9.89
C ILE A 151 -10.40 -2.58 9.30
N PHE A 152 -9.15 -2.48 8.85
CA PHE A 152 -8.36 -3.63 8.38
C PHE A 152 -8.25 -4.72 9.44
N ASP A 153 -7.80 -4.36 10.65
CA ASP A 153 -7.64 -5.28 11.76
C ASP A 153 -8.99 -5.93 12.13
N ARG A 154 -10.10 -5.18 12.06
CA ARG A 154 -11.44 -5.71 12.30
C ARG A 154 -11.82 -6.76 11.26
N ILE A 155 -11.64 -6.48 9.97
CA ILE A 155 -11.96 -7.44 8.90
C ILE A 155 -11.19 -8.75 9.09
N ILE A 156 -9.90 -8.65 9.46
CA ILE A 156 -9.06 -9.83 9.73
C ILE A 156 -9.64 -10.65 10.88
N ASN A 157 -9.95 -9.99 12.00
CA ASN A 157 -10.44 -10.67 13.20
C ASN A 157 -11.81 -11.30 12.95
N ASP A 158 -12.75 -10.56 12.35
CA ASP A 158 -14.10 -11.03 12.06
C ASP A 158 -14.11 -12.17 11.02
N GLY A 159 -13.14 -12.15 10.10
CA GLY A 159 -12.95 -13.18 9.08
C GLY A 159 -12.13 -14.39 9.52
N GLY A 160 -11.58 -14.39 10.75
CA GLY A 160 -10.68 -15.46 11.22
C GLY A 160 -9.41 -15.60 10.39
N LEU A 161 -8.97 -14.53 9.72
CA LEU A 161 -7.80 -14.55 8.84
C LEU A 161 -6.51 -14.46 9.63
N ARG A 162 -5.41 -14.93 9.04
CA ARG A 162 -4.08 -14.75 9.61
C ARG A 162 -3.78 -13.28 9.83
N LYS A 163 -3.28 -12.97 11.02
CA LYS A 163 -2.97 -11.61 11.43
C LYS A 163 -1.73 -11.11 10.71
N ILE A 164 -1.92 -10.09 9.87
CA ILE A 164 -0.84 -9.34 9.23
C ILE A 164 -1.03 -7.84 9.48
N THR A 165 -0.04 -7.01 9.15
CA THR A 165 -0.16 -5.56 9.14
C THR A 165 -0.59 -5.06 7.76
N PHE A 166 -1.05 -3.80 7.68
CA PHE A 166 -1.33 -3.17 6.38
C PHE A 166 -0.08 -3.12 5.49
N HIS A 167 1.11 -2.98 6.09
CA HIS A 167 2.36 -2.98 5.32
C HIS A 167 2.63 -4.34 4.69
N ASP A 168 2.23 -5.42 5.34
CA ASP A 168 2.44 -6.79 4.85
C ASP A 168 1.62 -7.08 3.58
N LEU A 169 0.55 -6.34 3.29
CA LEU A 169 -0.14 -6.43 1.98
C LEU A 169 0.81 -6.16 0.80
N ARG A 170 1.80 -5.28 0.98
CA ARG A 170 2.84 -5.05 -0.02
C ARG A 170 3.78 -6.25 -0.15
N HIS A 171 4.10 -6.91 0.95
CA HIS A 171 4.91 -8.13 0.94
C HIS A 171 4.12 -9.30 0.32
N THR A 172 2.83 -9.41 0.62
CA THR A 172 1.89 -10.31 -0.05
C THR A 172 1.90 -10.08 -1.56
N HIS A 173 1.74 -8.85 -2.04
CA HIS A 173 1.82 -8.52 -3.47
C HIS A 173 3.15 -8.99 -4.09
N ALA A 174 4.28 -8.70 -3.42
CA ALA A 174 5.60 -9.12 -3.88
C ALA A 174 5.72 -10.65 -3.97
N SER A 175 5.29 -11.36 -2.93
CA SER A 175 5.31 -12.82 -2.82
C SER A 175 4.47 -13.47 -3.91
N LEU A 176 3.26 -12.97 -4.17
CA LEU A 176 2.39 -13.47 -5.22
C LEU A 176 3.00 -13.32 -6.62
N LEU A 177 3.64 -12.18 -6.91
CA LEU A 177 4.34 -12.00 -8.20
C LEU A 177 5.53 -12.96 -8.36
N LEU A 178 6.29 -13.20 -7.29
CA LEU A 178 7.40 -14.15 -7.32
C LEU A 178 6.91 -15.59 -7.52
N LYS A 179 5.79 -15.98 -6.89
CA LYS A 179 5.14 -17.27 -7.12
C LYS A 179 4.65 -17.44 -8.57
N GLN A 180 4.39 -16.35 -9.28
CA GLN A 180 4.06 -16.34 -10.71
C GLN A 180 5.31 -16.34 -11.61
N ASN A 181 6.51 -16.60 -11.07
CA ASN A 181 7.79 -16.59 -11.78
C ASN A 181 8.14 -15.23 -12.42
N ILE A 182 7.61 -14.13 -11.90
CA ILE A 182 8.00 -12.79 -12.35
C ILE A 182 9.38 -12.48 -11.80
N HIS A 183 10.28 -12.03 -12.68
CA HIS A 183 11.67 -11.78 -12.34
C HIS A 183 11.82 -10.77 -11.17
N PRO A 184 12.62 -11.05 -10.13
CA PRO A 184 12.75 -10.20 -8.95
C PRO A 184 13.08 -8.72 -9.24
N LYS A 185 13.85 -8.45 -10.29
CA LYS A 185 14.13 -7.08 -10.76
C LYS A 185 12.85 -6.32 -11.13
N ILE A 186 11.92 -6.96 -11.85
CA ILE A 186 10.64 -6.37 -12.25
C ILE A 186 9.77 -6.11 -11.01
N VAL A 187 9.75 -7.06 -10.07
CA VAL A 187 9.03 -6.89 -8.79
C VAL A 187 9.60 -5.71 -8.00
N SER A 188 10.93 -5.58 -7.91
CA SER A 188 11.60 -4.48 -7.21
C SER A 188 11.32 -3.12 -7.84
N GLU A 189 11.42 -3.02 -9.17
CA GLU A 189 11.08 -1.81 -9.95
C GLU A 189 9.61 -1.42 -9.73
N ARG A 190 8.68 -2.37 -9.79
CA ARG A 190 7.24 -2.15 -9.53
C ARG A 190 6.99 -1.60 -8.13
N LEU A 191 7.74 -2.06 -7.13
CA LEU A 191 7.60 -1.61 -5.75
C LEU A 191 8.29 -0.27 -5.50
N GLY A 192 9.23 0.16 -6.35
CA GLY A 192 9.98 1.40 -6.17
C GLY A 192 10.92 1.33 -4.97
N HIS A 193 11.61 0.20 -4.81
CA HIS A 193 12.70 0.05 -3.84
C HIS A 193 14.04 0.37 -4.52
N SER A 194 14.87 1.22 -3.91
CA SER A 194 16.23 1.50 -4.38
C SER A 194 17.24 0.42 -3.98
N SER A 195 16.89 -0.49 -3.07
CA SER A 195 17.70 -1.66 -2.74
C SER A 195 16.91 -2.95 -2.94
N ILE A 196 17.53 -3.86 -3.70
CA ILE A 196 17.07 -5.21 -4.05
C ILE A 196 16.93 -6.11 -2.78
N GLN A 197 17.43 -5.64 -1.63
CA GLN A 197 17.55 -6.41 -0.39
C GLN A 197 16.20 -6.90 0.17
N MET A 198 15.10 -6.16 -0.03
CA MET A 198 13.77 -6.57 0.47
C MET A 198 13.05 -7.59 -0.43
N THR A 199 13.50 -7.81 -1.67
CA THR A 199 12.85 -8.72 -2.63
C THR A 199 13.62 -10.05 -2.80
N LEU A 200 14.92 -10.08 -2.47
CA LEU A 200 15.70 -11.34 -2.45
C LEU A 200 15.50 -12.16 -1.17
N ASP A 201 15.15 -11.52 -0.04
CA ASP A 201 14.84 -12.25 1.20
C ASP A 201 13.51 -13.04 1.11
N THR A 202 12.69 -12.81 0.08
CA THR A 202 11.45 -13.57 -0.22
C THR A 202 11.66 -14.76 -1.17
N SER A 203 12.90 -15.04 -1.61
CA SER A 203 13.20 -16.00 -2.68
C SER A 203 13.72 -17.36 -2.22
N HIS A 204 13.87 -17.59 -0.92
CA HIS A 204 14.25 -18.90 -0.40
C HIS A 204 13.00 -19.60 0.14
N ILE A 205 12.32 -20.28 -0.78
CA ILE A 205 11.51 -21.47 -0.48
C ILE A 205 12.50 -22.61 -0.19
#